data_AF-A0A3M7C4R9-F1
#
_entry.id   AF-A0A3M7C4R9-F1
#
_cell.length_a   1.000
_cell.length_b   1.000
_cell.length_c   1.000
_cell.angle_alpha   90.00
_cell.angle_beta   90.00
_cell.angle_gamma   90.00
#
_symmetry.space_group_name_H-M   'P 1'
#
loop_
_entity.id
_entity.type
_entity.pdbx_description
1 polymer ?
#
loop_
_entity_poly.entity_id
_entity_poly.type
_entity_poly.pdbx_seq_one_letter_code
_entity_poly.pdbx_strand_id
1 'polypeptide(L)'
;MPSPLNPHLSRSPIGPKRSSLQQQPKLSSEHIDLWEHAALLYHHFEWQSAIDTFQHLTLLIPTEAKEARTLCLLNAAIIQARLGDYAKAALTLEGAARTDGAFILTPYLLGIMEWELEA
;
A
#
# COMPACT_ATOMS: atom_id res chain seq x y z
N MET A 1 47.00 50.13 0.78
CA MET A 1 47.10 49.30 -0.44
C MET A 1 47.96 48.08 -0.11
N PRO A 2 47.74 46.87 -0.64
CA PRO A 2 46.54 46.01 -0.80
C PRO A 2 46.63 44.69 0.03
N SER A 3 45.52 43.95 0.18
CA SER A 3 45.43 42.61 0.85
C SER A 3 46.06 41.46 0.04
N PRO A 4 46.29 40.26 0.63
CA PRO A 4 45.35 39.14 0.42
C PRO A 4 45.22 38.20 1.66
N LEU A 5 44.02 37.94 2.18
CA LEU A 5 43.13 36.81 1.82
C LEU A 5 43.81 35.42 1.83
N ASN A 6 43.61 34.70 2.95
CA ASN A 6 43.88 33.27 3.11
C ASN A 6 42.98 32.44 2.16
N PRO A 7 43.51 31.58 1.27
CA PRO A 7 42.71 30.92 0.24
C PRO A 7 42.24 29.49 0.56
N HIS A 8 42.32 28.98 1.79
CA HIS A 8 41.96 27.58 2.07
C HIS A 8 40.91 27.40 3.15
N LEU A 9 39.68 27.81 2.84
CA LEU A 9 38.47 27.22 3.42
C LEU A 9 37.58 26.75 2.27
N SER A 10 37.99 25.65 1.61
CA SER A 10 37.06 24.86 0.81
C SER A 10 36.07 24.19 1.77
N ARG A 11 35.05 24.94 2.15
CA ARG A 11 33.89 24.44 2.89
C ARG A 11 33.10 23.56 1.93
N SER A 12 33.32 22.25 1.98
CA SER A 12 32.43 21.30 1.32
C SER A 12 31.00 21.57 1.80
N PRO A 13 30.02 21.78 0.92
CA PRO A 13 28.65 21.89 1.34
C PRO A 13 28.21 20.50 1.82
N ILE A 14 28.13 20.32 3.14
CA ILE A 14 27.32 19.25 3.76
C ILE A 14 25.87 19.68 3.57
N GLY A 15 25.42 19.73 2.31
CA GLY A 15 24.00 19.74 2.02
C GLY A 15 23.47 18.35 2.34
N PRO A 16 22.32 18.19 3.01
CA PRO A 16 21.67 16.90 3.06
C PRO A 16 21.47 16.46 1.61
N LYS A 17 22.04 15.31 1.23
CA LYS A 17 21.66 14.62 0.00
C LYS A 17 20.16 14.47 0.11
N ARG A 18 19.39 15.29 -0.61
CA ARG A 18 17.99 15.01 -0.93
C ARG A 18 18.06 13.63 -1.55
N SER A 19 17.70 12.61 -0.77
CA SER A 19 17.30 11.32 -1.27
C SER A 19 16.40 11.64 -2.45
N SER A 20 16.83 11.27 -3.65
CA SER A 20 16.01 11.31 -4.84
C SER A 20 14.61 10.88 -4.41
N LEU A 21 13.64 11.79 -4.49
CA LEU A 21 12.24 11.46 -4.27
C LEU A 21 12.01 10.20 -5.12
N GLN A 22 11.93 9.04 -4.47
CA GLN A 22 11.60 7.81 -5.16
C GLN A 22 10.24 8.11 -5.75
N GLN A 23 10.20 8.34 -7.05
CA GLN A 23 8.96 8.61 -7.75
C GLN A 23 8.10 7.39 -7.47
N GLN A 24 7.00 7.59 -6.73
CA GLN A 24 6.05 6.53 -6.52
C GLN A 24 5.69 5.96 -7.90
N PRO A 25 5.67 4.63 -8.05
CA PRO A 25 5.36 4.01 -9.33
C PRO A 25 4.04 4.56 -9.83
N LYS A 26 4.05 5.10 -11.05
CA LYS A 26 2.90 5.79 -11.60
C LYS A 26 1.82 4.79 -11.96
N LEU A 27 0.69 4.82 -11.25
CA LEU A 27 -0.50 4.06 -11.63
C LEU A 27 -1.09 4.64 -12.93
N SER A 28 -1.62 3.77 -13.80
CA SER A 28 -2.41 4.19 -14.96
C SER A 28 -3.81 4.64 -14.51
N SER A 29 -4.52 5.38 -15.39
CA SER A 29 -5.93 5.70 -15.18
C SER A 29 -6.78 4.44 -15.05
N GLU A 30 -6.48 3.40 -15.84
CA GLU A 30 -7.19 2.12 -15.81
C GLU A 30 -7.16 1.46 -14.41
N HIS A 31 -6.04 1.58 -13.68
CA HIS A 31 -5.97 1.09 -12.30
C HIS A 31 -6.90 1.86 -11.36
N ILE A 32 -7.00 3.18 -11.56
CA ILE A 32 -7.86 4.06 -10.76
C ILE A 32 -9.33 3.78 -11.08
N ASP A 33 -9.68 3.70 -12.35
CA ASP A 33 -11.05 3.39 -12.81
C ASP A 33 -11.52 2.04 -12.26
N LEU A 34 -10.66 1.03 -12.24
CA LEU A 34 -10.99 -0.29 -11.69
C LEU A 34 -11.11 -0.27 -10.17
N TRP A 35 -10.31 0.53 -9.47
CA TRP A 35 -10.44 0.72 -8.02
C TRP A 35 -11.76 1.43 -7.68
N GLU A 36 -12.12 2.47 -8.42
CA GLU A 36 -13.39 3.18 -8.27
C GLU A 36 -14.58 2.25 -8.53
N HIS A 37 -14.49 1.41 -9.57
CA HIS A 37 -15.49 0.39 -9.84
C HIS A 37 -15.67 -0.58 -8.68
N ALA A 38 -14.58 -1.09 -8.09
CA ALA A 38 -14.64 -1.96 -6.92
C ALA A 38 -15.27 -1.26 -5.69
N ALA A 39 -14.95 0.02 -5.48
CA ALA A 39 -15.56 0.82 -4.41
C ALA A 39 -17.08 1.02 -4.64
N LEU A 40 -17.50 1.28 -5.88
CA LEU A 40 -18.91 1.36 -6.24
C LEU A 40 -19.63 0.04 -5.97
N LEU A 41 -19.07 -1.10 -6.37
CA LEU A 41 -19.63 -2.43 -6.07
C LEU A 41 -19.82 -2.62 -4.56
N TYR A 42 -18.81 -2.27 -3.75
CA TYR A 42 -18.89 -2.34 -2.29
C TYR A 42 -20.05 -1.49 -1.74
N HIS A 43 -20.20 -0.24 -2.20
CA HIS A 43 -21.26 0.66 -1.76
C HIS A 43 -22.66 0.26 -2.21
N HIS A 44 -22.77 -0.54 -3.28
CA HIS A 44 -24.03 -1.13 -3.76
C HIS A 44 -24.31 -2.53 -3.18
N PHE A 45 -23.55 -2.95 -2.16
CA PHE A 45 -23.68 -4.27 -1.51
C PHE A 45 -23.36 -5.47 -2.40
N GLU A 46 -22.71 -5.26 -3.54
CA GLU A 46 -22.16 -6.29 -4.42
C GLU A 46 -20.81 -6.79 -3.88
N TRP A 47 -20.83 -7.28 -2.63
CA TRP A 47 -19.62 -7.50 -1.82
C TRP A 47 -18.65 -8.51 -2.43
N GLN A 48 -19.16 -9.62 -2.98
CA GLN A 48 -18.31 -10.62 -3.61
C GLN A 48 -17.63 -10.07 -4.88
N SER A 49 -18.39 -9.37 -5.73
CA SER A 49 -17.87 -8.70 -6.92
C SER A 49 -16.81 -7.66 -6.57
N ALA A 50 -17.00 -6.91 -5.48
CA ALA A 50 -16.02 -5.95 -4.98
C ALA A 50 -14.72 -6.64 -4.55
N ILE A 51 -14.81 -7.74 -3.78
CA ILE A 51 -13.65 -8.56 -3.37
C ILE A 51 -12.88 -9.03 -4.61
N ASP A 52 -13.57 -9.65 -5.56
CA ASP A 52 -12.96 -10.22 -6.76
C ASP A 52 -12.27 -9.13 -7.60
N THR A 53 -12.88 -7.95 -7.68
CA THR A 53 -12.30 -6.80 -8.40
C THR A 53 -11.05 -6.26 -7.71
N PHE A 54 -11.05 -6.09 -6.38
CA PHE A 54 -9.84 -5.67 -5.64
C PHE A 54 -8.71 -6.71 -5.74
N GLN A 55 -9.05 -8.00 -5.65
CA GLN A 55 -8.07 -9.09 -5.82
C GLN A 55 -7.50 -9.12 -7.24
N HIS A 56 -8.33 -8.92 -8.26
CA HIS A 56 -7.89 -8.83 -9.65
C HIS A 56 -6.99 -7.60 -9.87
N LEU A 57 -7.38 -6.43 -9.36
CA LEU A 57 -6.60 -5.20 -9.47
C LEU A 57 -5.22 -5.34 -8.84
N THR A 58 -5.11 -6.09 -7.73
CA THR A 58 -3.81 -6.42 -7.10
C THR A 58 -2.86 -7.09 -8.10
N LEU A 59 -3.36 -7.93 -9.01
CA LEU A 59 -2.55 -8.62 -10.01
C LEU A 59 -2.13 -7.70 -11.16
N LEU A 60 -2.95 -6.69 -11.50
CA LEU A 60 -2.68 -5.75 -12.59
C LEU A 60 -1.69 -4.64 -12.19
N ILE A 61 -1.77 -4.16 -10.95
CA ILE A 61 -0.89 -3.10 -10.46
C ILE A 61 0.58 -3.59 -10.46
N PRO A 62 1.55 -2.79 -10.96
CA PRO A 62 2.97 -3.15 -10.97
C PRO A 62 3.51 -3.54 -9.59
N THR A 63 4.44 -4.50 -9.54
CA THR A 63 5.02 -5.03 -8.28
C THR A 63 5.77 -3.99 -7.47
N GLU A 64 6.25 -2.93 -8.10
CA GLU A 64 6.95 -1.82 -7.46
C GLU A 64 5.96 -0.95 -6.67
N ALA A 65 4.69 -0.90 -7.08
CA ALA A 65 3.61 -0.13 -6.46
C ALA A 65 3.02 -0.87 -5.25
N LYS A 66 3.89 -1.29 -4.34
CA LYS A 66 3.57 -2.17 -3.20
C LYS A 66 2.41 -1.65 -2.36
N GLU A 67 2.42 -0.36 -2.03
CA GLU A 67 1.38 0.29 -1.23
C GLU A 67 -0.01 0.14 -1.87
N ALA A 68 -0.14 0.41 -3.17
CA ALA A 68 -1.42 0.31 -3.87
C ALA A 68 -1.93 -1.13 -3.94
N ARG A 69 -1.04 -2.10 -4.18
CA ARG A 69 -1.36 -3.53 -4.14
C ARG A 69 -1.82 -3.97 -2.75
N THR A 70 -1.10 -3.52 -1.72
CA THR A 70 -1.44 -3.80 -0.32
C THR A 70 -2.82 -3.23 0.03
N LEU A 71 -3.11 -1.98 -0.31
CA LEU A 71 -4.42 -1.37 -0.08
C LEU A 71 -5.57 -2.14 -0.76
N CYS A 72 -5.37 -2.65 -1.98
CA CYS A 72 -6.36 -3.50 -2.63
C CYS A 72 -6.63 -4.80 -1.85
N LEU A 73 -5.57 -5.46 -1.37
CA LEU A 73 -5.69 -6.65 -0.53
C LEU A 73 -6.37 -6.35 0.81
N LEU A 74 -6.05 -5.22 1.45
CA LEU A 74 -6.71 -4.80 2.69
C LEU A 74 -8.21 -4.57 2.49
N ASN A 75 -8.60 -3.89 1.40
CA ASN A 75 -10.01 -3.70 1.07
C ASN A 75 -10.74 -5.04 0.89
N ALA A 76 -10.15 -5.98 0.15
CA ALA A 76 -10.71 -7.31 -0.02
C ALA A 76 -10.85 -8.05 1.32
N ALA A 77 -9.81 -8.02 2.17
CA ALA A 77 -9.81 -8.68 3.47
C ALA A 77 -10.87 -8.09 4.43
N ILE A 78 -11.03 -6.76 4.46
CA ILE A 78 -12.03 -6.09 5.29
C ILE A 78 -13.44 -6.51 4.87
N ILE A 79 -13.72 -6.63 3.57
CA ILE A 79 -15.03 -7.08 3.08
C ILE A 79 -15.24 -8.56 3.40
N GLN A 80 -14.22 -9.42 3.24
CA GLN A 80 -14.31 -10.83 3.63
C GLN A 80 -14.60 -11.00 5.13
N ALA A 81 -13.90 -10.26 5.99
CA ALA A 81 -14.16 -10.25 7.43
C ALA A 81 -15.58 -9.77 7.74
N ARG A 82 -16.09 -8.76 7.03
CA ARG A 82 -17.47 -8.28 7.16
C ARG A 82 -18.50 -9.36 6.80
N LEU A 83 -18.18 -10.27 5.91
CA LEU A 83 -19.01 -11.43 5.55
C LEU A 83 -18.91 -12.58 6.56
N GLY A 84 -18.07 -12.45 7.60
CA GLY A 84 -17.79 -13.51 8.57
C GLY A 84 -16.74 -14.52 8.09
N ASP A 85 -16.11 -14.29 6.94
CA ASP A 85 -15.15 -15.23 6.34
C ASP A 85 -13.72 -14.92 6.84
N TYR A 86 -13.54 -14.98 8.16
CA TYR A 86 -12.32 -14.54 8.84
C TYR A 86 -11.07 -15.32 8.43
N ALA A 87 -11.21 -16.62 8.13
CA ALA A 87 -10.10 -17.45 7.65
C ALA A 87 -9.59 -16.95 6.29
N LYS A 88 -10.51 -16.60 5.38
CA LYS A 88 -10.16 -16.05 4.07
C LYS A 88 -9.58 -14.63 4.18
N ALA A 89 -10.13 -13.82 5.10
CA ALA A 89 -9.61 -12.50 5.41
C ALA A 89 -8.16 -12.57 5.91
N ALA A 90 -7.86 -13.47 6.85
CA ALA A 90 -6.49 -13.69 7.36
C ALA A 90 -5.52 -14.07 6.23
N LEU A 91 -5.87 -15.04 5.38
CA LEU A 91 -5.04 -15.43 4.22
C LEU A 91 -4.79 -14.25 3.26
N THR A 92 -5.80 -13.41 3.04
CA THR A 92 -5.67 -12.22 2.20
C THR A 92 -4.74 -11.18 2.84
N LEU A 93 -4.82 -10.98 4.16
CA LEU A 93 -3.92 -10.10 4.92
C LEU A 93 -2.48 -10.61 4.95
N GLU A 94 -2.25 -11.92 5.03
CA GLU A 94 -0.90 -12.48 4.86
C GLU A 94 -0.34 -12.17 3.46
N GLY A 95 -1.19 -12.18 2.44
CA GLY A 95 -0.84 -11.71 1.09
C GLY A 95 -0.44 -10.24 1.08
N ALA A 96 -1.14 -9.40 1.84
CA ALA A 96 -0.82 -7.98 2.00
C ALA A 96 0.54 -7.80 2.70
N ALA A 97 0.80 -8.59 3.75
CA ALA A 97 2.07 -8.57 4.49
C ALA A 97 3.27 -8.99 3.61
N ARG A 98 3.07 -9.96 2.70
CA ARG A 98 4.09 -10.34 1.71
C ARG A 98 4.34 -9.27 0.65
N THR A 99 3.33 -8.45 0.36
CA THR A 99 3.41 -7.36 -0.63
C THR A 99 4.14 -6.15 -0.04
N ASP A 100 3.72 -5.70 1.15
CA ASP A 100 4.35 -4.62 1.90
C ASP A 100 4.29 -4.90 3.41
N GLY A 101 5.34 -5.54 3.93
CA GLY A 101 5.44 -5.86 5.35
C GLY A 101 5.61 -4.65 6.27
N ALA A 102 5.91 -3.46 5.72
CA ALA A 102 6.03 -2.23 6.50
C ALA A 102 4.69 -1.48 6.65
N PHE A 103 3.65 -1.90 5.93
CA PHE A 103 2.34 -1.25 5.98
C PHE A 103 1.64 -1.54 7.32
N ILE A 104 1.65 -0.55 8.22
CA ILE A 104 1.29 -0.71 9.64
C ILE A 104 -0.11 -1.27 9.89
N LEU A 105 -1.05 -1.05 8.97
CA LEU A 105 -2.42 -1.54 9.12
C LEU A 105 -2.52 -3.06 8.98
N THR A 106 -1.62 -3.69 8.24
CA THR A 106 -1.64 -5.15 8.00
C THR A 106 -1.48 -5.96 9.29
N PRO A 107 -0.44 -5.78 10.13
CA PRO A 107 -0.29 -6.54 11.38
C PRO A 107 -1.42 -6.23 12.38
N TYR A 108 -1.93 -4.99 12.40
CA TYR A 108 -3.08 -4.64 13.23
C TYR A 108 -4.33 -5.46 12.87
N LEU A 109 -4.65 -5.54 11.58
CA LEU A 109 -5.81 -6.31 11.11
C LEU A 109 -5.61 -7.82 11.28
N LEU A 110 -4.39 -8.34 11.11
CA LEU A 110 -4.08 -9.75 11.37
C LEU A 110 -4.37 -10.14 12.82
N GLY A 111 -3.93 -9.34 13.79
CA GLY A 111 -4.23 -9.61 15.21
C GLY A 111 -5.74 -9.61 15.53
N ILE A 112 -6.53 -8.79 14.83
CA ILE A 112 -8.00 -8.84 14.95
C ILE A 112 -8.55 -10.14 14.38
N MET A 113 -8.06 -10.59 13.21
CA MET A 113 -8.52 -11.86 12.61
C MET A 113 -8.16 -13.07 13.48
N GLU A 114 -6.95 -13.08 14.05
CA GLU A 114 -6.52 -14.13 15.00
C GLU A 114 -7.48 -14.21 16.19
N TRP A 115 -7.84 -13.06 16.78
CA TRP A 115 -8.82 -12.99 17.85
C TRP A 115 -10.19 -13.54 17.46
N GLU A 116 -10.73 -13.12 16.30
CA GLU A 116 -12.05 -13.57 15.81
C GLU A 116 -12.08 -15.07 15.46
N LEU A 117 -10.95 -15.66 15.06
CA LEU A 117 -10.85 -17.09 14.74
C LEU A 117 -10.79 -17.99 15.98
N GLU A 118 -10.40 -17.43 17.14
CA GLU A 118 -10.33 -18.14 18.42
C GLU A 118 -11.61 -18.00 19.27
N ALA A 119 -12.51 -17.08 18.89
CA ALA A 119 -13.77 -16.77 19.58
C ALA A 119 -14.91 -17.75 19.26
#